data_AF-A0A529GG33-F1
#
_entry.id   AF-A0A529GG33-F1
#
_cell.length_a   1.000
_cell.length_b   1.000
_cell.length_c   1.000
_cell.angle_alpha   90.00
_cell.angle_beta   90.00
_cell.angle_gamma   90.00
#
_symmetry.space_group_name_H-M   'P 1'
#
loop_
_entity.id
_entity.type
_entity.pdbx_description
1 polymer ?
#
loop_
_entity_poly.entity_id
_entity_poly.type
_entity_poly.pdbx_seq_one_letter_code
_entity_poly.pdbx_strand_id
1 'polypeptide(L)'
;LKVASYPATGTLSLPDRTLTPDASLRADEVEHLRYEPQIGTVKPLIVGLEIRADDNSSKPASMKLSPSVDPCDTAAGEPLDLQGVVPGLLPNEIGAGAVDACETAVKAYPDVPRFRYELGRALLAVGKVEDARTAIEEAAKRGHVRAVFELGYLHATGTGTAQDRTQANALYKAASDKGDPYGMTSWGRALFNGYGVRPDTAKGLDLLLKAAAMGHTYAMNDLAAIFTEGRNGVTADPDRAVAFLQAGVQRQDMYSMNLLGRNYLSGQGVDKDPKMALTLFQRAIDLGQPYAPASLGRMYRDGSGVERDLAEAQRLFELGTMRGDQSGAYDRAALEMQKGDKANQAVAARFLAFAAALDLRKELPEARKTLAKFAAKPKTAALEQLQQELKSKVAATGSLDTQLINAARGVWEEANPRRDLF
;
A
#
# COMPACT_ATOMS: atom_id res chain seq x y z
N LEU A 1 -14.17 2.59 43.88
CA LEU A 1 -14.48 3.63 42.87
C LEU A 1 -15.28 2.98 41.75
N LYS A 2 -16.26 3.68 41.16
CA LYS A 2 -17.02 3.18 40.00
C LYS A 2 -16.84 4.15 38.84
N VAL A 3 -16.57 3.64 37.64
CA VAL A 3 -16.53 4.47 36.42
C VAL A 3 -17.95 4.91 36.10
N ALA A 4 -18.19 6.22 36.07
CA ALA A 4 -19.51 6.80 35.78
C ALA A 4 -19.64 7.20 34.31
N SER A 5 -18.58 7.73 33.71
CA SER A 5 -18.55 8.09 32.28
C SER A 5 -17.12 8.26 31.76
N TYR A 6 -16.94 8.06 30.46
CA TYR A 6 -15.77 8.50 29.69
C TYR A 6 -16.18 8.67 28.21
N PRO A 7 -15.46 9.43 27.39
CA PRO A 7 -15.83 9.64 26.00
C PRO A 7 -15.73 8.35 25.18
N ALA A 8 -16.71 8.13 24.30
CA ALA A 8 -16.75 7.00 23.36
C ALA A 8 -15.64 7.03 22.30
N THR A 9 -14.83 8.09 22.25
CA THR A 9 -13.73 8.27 21.30
C THR A 9 -12.42 7.61 21.77
N GLY A 10 -12.50 6.58 22.60
CA GLY A 10 -11.32 5.88 23.11
C GLY A 10 -11.66 4.77 24.08
N THR A 11 -10.63 4.02 24.43
CA THR A 11 -10.73 2.86 25.32
C THR A 11 -10.11 3.20 26.65
N LEU A 12 -10.88 3.08 27.74
CA LEU A 12 -10.35 3.17 29.09
C LEU A 12 -10.00 1.76 29.58
N SER A 13 -8.79 1.55 30.09
CA SER A 13 -8.30 0.23 30.50
C SER A 13 -7.37 0.28 31.71
N LEU A 14 -7.20 -0.88 32.33
CA LEU A 14 -6.11 -1.23 33.23
C LEU A 14 -5.14 -2.16 32.47
N PRO A 15 -3.93 -2.43 33.01
CA PRO A 15 -2.98 -3.34 32.37
C PRO A 15 -3.54 -4.74 32.03
N ASP A 16 -4.56 -5.19 32.78
CA ASP A 16 -5.16 -6.52 32.68
C ASP A 16 -6.54 -6.56 32.03
N ARG A 17 -7.26 -5.42 31.92
CA ARG A 17 -8.65 -5.39 31.44
C ARG A 17 -9.09 -4.06 30.85
N THR A 18 -10.01 -4.13 29.87
CA THR A 18 -10.75 -2.95 29.40
C THR A 18 -11.89 -2.62 30.38
N LEU A 19 -12.15 -1.34 30.61
CA LEU A 19 -13.17 -0.85 31.51
C LEU A 19 -14.38 -0.35 30.72
N THR A 20 -15.58 -0.78 31.12
CA THR A 20 -16.84 -0.24 30.63
C THR A 20 -17.31 0.89 31.55
N PRO A 21 -18.28 1.71 31.10
CA PRO A 21 -19.12 2.44 32.05
C PRO A 21 -19.64 1.45 33.09
N ASP A 22 -19.67 1.87 34.36
CA ASP A 22 -20.01 1.06 35.54
C ASP A 22 -18.94 0.09 36.08
N ALA A 23 -17.76 0.01 35.47
CA ALA A 23 -16.68 -0.82 36.00
C ALA A 23 -16.24 -0.36 37.40
N SER A 24 -16.02 -1.32 38.30
CA SER A 24 -15.47 -1.05 39.63
C SER A 24 -13.95 -1.06 39.62
N LEU A 25 -13.37 -0.07 40.30
CA LEU A 25 -11.94 0.14 40.47
C LEU A 25 -11.60 0.22 41.96
N ARG A 26 -10.52 -0.44 42.36
CA ARG A 26 -9.88 -0.15 43.64
C ARG A 26 -9.11 1.17 43.55
N ALA A 27 -8.81 1.77 44.70
CA ALA A 27 -8.15 3.07 44.74
C ALA A 27 -6.73 3.02 44.14
N ASP A 28 -6.00 1.93 44.37
CA ASP A 28 -4.66 1.64 43.82
C ASP A 28 -4.67 1.41 42.29
N GLU A 29 -5.80 0.99 41.73
CA GLU A 29 -5.94 0.79 40.28
C GLU A 29 -6.01 2.12 39.50
N VAL A 30 -6.36 3.24 40.16
CA VAL A 30 -6.50 4.55 39.51
C VAL A 30 -5.17 5.01 38.90
N GLU A 31 -4.06 4.78 39.59
CA GLU A 31 -2.72 5.15 39.13
C GLU A 31 -2.28 4.40 37.86
N HIS A 32 -2.96 3.29 37.56
CA HIS A 32 -2.67 2.41 36.43
C HIS A 32 -3.67 2.59 35.28
N LEU A 33 -4.61 3.54 35.38
CA LEU A 33 -5.57 3.80 34.32
C LEU A 33 -4.87 4.30 33.06
N ARG A 34 -5.24 3.68 31.95
CA ARG A 34 -4.81 4.04 30.60
C ARG A 34 -6.02 4.45 29.80
N TYR A 35 -5.86 5.49 29.00
CA TYR A 35 -6.84 5.86 27.99
C TYR A 35 -6.16 5.85 26.63
N GLU A 36 -6.60 4.94 25.76
CA GLU A 36 -6.14 4.85 24.39
C GLU A 36 -7.09 5.68 23.52
N PRO A 37 -6.68 6.87 23.05
CA PRO A 37 -7.51 7.71 22.21
C PRO A 37 -7.70 7.05 20.83
N GLN A 38 -8.89 7.19 20.25
CA GLN A 38 -9.09 6.96 18.81
C GLN A 38 -8.70 8.20 18.02
N ILE A 39 -8.45 8.03 16.72
CA ILE A 39 -8.13 9.12 15.78
C ILE A 39 -9.12 10.29 15.97
N GLY A 40 -8.57 11.50 16.14
CA GLY A 40 -9.35 12.73 16.34
C GLY A 40 -9.61 13.11 17.80
N THR A 41 -9.17 12.31 18.78
CA THR A 41 -9.31 12.62 20.21
C THR A 41 -8.18 13.53 20.69
N VAL A 42 -8.20 14.79 20.23
CA VAL A 42 -7.17 15.80 20.51
C VAL A 42 -7.55 16.78 21.62
N LYS A 43 -8.77 16.67 22.16
CA LYS A 43 -9.27 17.53 23.23
C LYS A 43 -9.14 16.84 24.58
N PRO A 44 -8.77 17.57 25.66
CA PRO A 44 -8.85 17.03 27.00
C PRO A 44 -10.25 16.48 27.28
N LEU A 45 -10.30 15.31 27.90
CA LEU A 45 -11.52 14.60 28.23
C LEU A 45 -11.65 14.39 29.72
N ILE A 46 -12.89 14.20 30.16
CA ILE A 46 -13.23 14.01 31.56
C ILE A 46 -13.74 12.58 31.74
N VAL A 47 -13.08 11.84 32.61
CA VAL A 47 -13.57 10.56 33.13
C VAL A 47 -14.31 10.86 34.43
N GLY A 48 -15.61 10.59 34.45
CA GLY A 48 -16.42 10.66 35.67
C GLY A 48 -16.24 9.39 36.49
N LEU A 49 -16.04 9.56 37.79
CA LEU A 49 -15.93 8.48 38.78
C LEU A 49 -16.94 8.72 39.91
N GLU A 50 -17.52 7.66 40.45
CA GLU A 50 -18.23 7.68 41.73
C GLU A 50 -17.35 7.07 42.81
N ILE A 51 -17.08 7.83 43.87
CA ILE A 51 -16.50 7.32 45.10
C ILE A 51 -17.64 6.82 45.97
N ARG A 52 -17.66 5.51 46.28
CA ARG A 52 -18.65 4.91 47.18
C ARG A 52 -18.00 4.57 48.51
N ALA A 53 -18.64 4.95 49.60
CA ALA A 53 -18.28 4.53 50.95
C ALA A 53 -19.11 3.32 51.39
N ASP A 54 -18.68 2.66 52.46
CA ASP A 54 -19.30 1.43 52.99
C ASP A 54 -20.74 1.64 53.48
N ASP A 55 -21.14 2.89 53.71
CA ASP A 55 -22.49 3.32 54.11
C ASP A 55 -23.45 3.55 52.92
N ASN A 56 -23.09 3.09 51.72
CA ASN A 56 -23.80 3.33 50.46
C ASN A 56 -23.89 4.80 50.02
N SER A 57 -23.19 5.73 50.68
CA SER A 57 -23.07 7.11 50.17
C SER A 57 -22.13 7.17 48.96
N SER A 58 -22.47 8.00 47.97
CA SER A 58 -21.62 8.24 46.80
C SER A 58 -21.29 9.72 46.62
N LYS A 59 -20.06 10.02 46.20
CA LYS A 59 -19.62 11.35 45.79
C LYS A 59 -19.04 11.32 44.38
N PRO A 60 -19.40 12.27 43.51
CA PRO A 60 -18.80 12.37 42.19
C PRO A 60 -17.35 12.85 42.31
N ALA A 61 -16.49 12.29 41.48
CA ALA A 61 -15.14 12.74 41.22
C ALA A 61 -14.92 12.78 39.71
N SER A 62 -14.00 13.62 39.26
CA SER A 62 -13.67 13.73 37.84
C SER A 62 -12.17 13.71 37.66
N MET A 63 -11.70 12.90 36.71
CA MET A 63 -10.32 12.89 36.26
C MET A 63 -10.25 13.51 34.87
N LYS A 64 -9.44 14.56 34.72
CA LYS A 64 -9.17 15.17 33.42
C LYS A 64 -7.98 14.46 32.79
N LEU A 65 -8.19 13.87 31.62
CA LEU A 65 -7.15 13.27 30.79
C LEU A 65 -6.84 14.21 29.63
N SER A 66 -5.56 14.47 29.39
CA SER A 66 -5.08 15.27 28.26
C SER A 66 -4.32 14.34 27.33
N PRO A 67 -4.97 13.74 26.31
CA PRO A 67 -4.27 12.86 25.38
C PRO A 67 -3.21 13.64 24.61
N SER A 68 -2.05 13.02 24.42
CA SER A 68 -0.99 13.50 23.55
C SER A 68 -0.72 12.47 22.46
N VAL A 69 -0.44 12.95 21.25
CA VAL A 69 0.08 12.12 20.16
C VAL A 69 1.60 12.12 20.28
N ASP A 70 2.21 10.94 20.31
CA ASP A 70 3.66 10.82 20.37
C ASP A 70 4.27 11.15 18.99
N PRO A 71 5.48 11.74 18.92
CA PRO A 71 6.18 11.90 17.65
C PRO A 71 6.25 10.63 16.80
N CYS A 72 6.39 9.45 17.42
CA CYS A 72 6.38 8.17 16.71
C CYS A 72 5.04 7.92 15.99
N ASP A 73 3.91 8.18 16.65
CA ASP A 73 2.59 8.00 16.04
C ASP A 73 2.50 8.84 14.74
N THR A 74 2.94 10.11 14.76
CA THR A 74 2.91 10.96 13.57
C THR A 74 3.93 10.59 12.50
N ALA A 75 5.07 10.02 12.88
CA ALA A 75 6.18 9.73 11.98
C ALA A 75 6.06 8.36 11.30
N ALA A 76 5.34 7.43 11.92
CA ALA A 76 5.26 6.05 11.45
C ALA A 76 3.93 5.34 11.78
N GLY A 77 2.84 6.05 12.07
CA GLY A 77 1.50 5.46 12.16
C GLY A 77 1.00 4.90 10.82
N GLU A 78 0.21 3.82 10.85
CA GLU A 78 -0.34 3.15 9.65
C GLU A 78 -1.82 3.54 9.43
N PRO A 79 -2.22 3.87 8.19
CA PRO A 79 -3.63 4.03 7.84
C PRO A 79 -4.50 2.83 8.22
N LEU A 80 -5.69 3.12 8.78
CA LEU A 80 -6.67 2.11 9.21
C LEU A 80 -6.14 1.12 10.26
N ASP A 81 -5.06 1.42 10.97
CA ASP A 81 -4.68 0.65 12.14
C ASP A 81 -5.75 0.78 13.23
N LEU A 82 -6.30 -0.35 13.67
CA LEU A 82 -7.31 -0.40 14.73
C LEU A 82 -6.76 0.11 16.08
N GLN A 83 -5.43 0.11 16.23
CA GLN A 83 -4.72 0.59 17.40
C GLN A 83 -3.95 1.89 17.13
N GLY A 84 -4.12 2.48 15.94
CA GLY A 84 -3.50 3.74 15.56
C GLY A 84 -4.27 4.95 16.09
N VAL A 85 -3.54 6.02 16.39
CA VAL A 85 -4.10 7.26 16.97
C VAL A 85 -4.01 8.47 16.03
N VAL A 86 -3.43 8.27 14.83
CA VAL A 86 -3.30 9.27 13.75
C VAL A 86 -3.83 8.70 12.42
N PRO A 87 -4.08 9.54 11.39
CA PRO A 87 -4.42 9.06 10.06
C PRO A 87 -3.39 8.09 9.43
N GLY A 88 -2.14 8.20 9.85
CA GLY A 88 -1.02 7.39 9.37
C GLY A 88 -0.37 7.94 8.09
N LEU A 89 0.73 7.31 7.71
CA LEU A 89 1.55 7.62 6.54
C LEU A 89 1.69 6.38 5.68
N LEU A 90 1.68 6.52 4.35
CA LEU A 90 2.09 5.47 3.43
C LEU A 90 3.60 5.19 3.60
N PRO A 91 4.08 3.99 3.24
CA PRO A 91 5.49 3.63 3.42
C PRO A 91 6.48 4.62 2.78
N ASN A 92 6.13 5.20 1.62
CA ASN A 92 6.95 6.18 0.93
C ASN A 92 6.94 7.59 1.58
N GLU A 93 6.01 7.86 2.50
CA GLU A 93 5.89 9.12 3.25
C GLU A 93 6.68 9.09 4.58
N ILE A 94 7.10 7.91 5.03
CA ILE A 94 7.89 7.76 6.26
C ILE A 94 9.28 8.40 6.05
N GLY A 95 9.56 9.42 6.85
CA GLY A 95 10.80 10.20 6.83
C GLY A 95 11.94 9.58 7.63
N ALA A 96 13.17 10.04 7.37
CA ALA A 96 14.39 9.48 7.98
C ALA A 96 14.45 9.58 9.52
N GLY A 97 13.77 10.56 10.13
CA GLY A 97 13.72 10.73 11.59
C GLY A 97 12.73 9.82 12.32
N ALA A 98 11.96 9.00 11.60
CA ALA A 98 10.93 8.15 12.20
C ALA A 98 11.52 7.07 13.13
N VAL A 99 12.69 6.52 12.78
CA VAL A 99 13.36 5.49 13.59
C VAL A 99 13.70 6.04 14.98
N ASP A 100 14.38 7.19 15.05
CA ASP A 100 14.79 7.80 16.33
C ASP A 100 13.57 8.17 17.21
N ALA A 101 12.51 8.69 16.59
CA ALA A 101 11.26 9.00 17.28
C ALA A 101 10.63 7.74 17.88
N CYS A 102 10.56 6.66 17.11
CA CYS A 102 9.96 5.41 17.56
C CYS A 102 10.82 4.60 18.53
N GLU A 103 12.15 4.63 18.41
CA GLU A 103 13.05 4.08 19.42
C GLU A 103 12.88 4.80 20.77
N THR A 104 12.72 6.13 20.73
CA THR A 104 12.44 6.95 21.92
C THR A 104 11.10 6.55 22.55
N ALA A 105 10.04 6.40 21.74
CA ALA A 105 8.72 6.00 22.19
C ALA A 105 8.70 4.59 22.80
N VAL A 106 9.34 3.61 22.16
CA VAL A 106 9.44 2.23 22.67
C VAL A 106 10.20 2.19 24.00
N LYS A 107 11.23 3.01 24.17
CA LYS A 107 11.98 3.11 25.43
C LYS A 107 11.17 3.75 26.54
N ALA A 108 10.42 4.81 26.25
CA ALA A 108 9.58 5.51 27.22
C ALA A 108 8.34 4.70 27.60
N TYR A 109 7.79 3.94 26.65
CA TYR A 109 6.51 3.24 26.78
C TYR A 109 6.62 1.76 26.36
N PRO A 110 7.42 0.95 27.08
CA PRO A 110 7.73 -0.43 26.69
C PRO A 110 6.52 -1.38 26.73
N ASP A 111 5.38 -0.98 27.26
CA ASP A 111 4.16 -1.80 27.27
C ASP A 111 3.15 -1.41 26.19
N VAL A 112 3.41 -0.35 25.42
CA VAL A 112 2.54 0.09 24.34
C VAL A 112 2.93 -0.66 23.07
N PRO A 113 2.09 -1.59 22.57
CA PRO A 113 2.46 -2.44 21.44
C PRO A 113 2.53 -1.68 20.11
N ARG A 114 1.72 -0.61 19.93
CA ARG A 114 1.71 0.18 18.69
C ARG A 114 3.07 0.83 18.38
N PHE A 115 3.78 1.36 19.37
CA PHE A 115 5.10 1.99 19.14
C PHE A 115 6.14 1.00 18.63
N ARG A 116 6.05 -0.28 18.99
CA ARG A 116 6.91 -1.31 18.40
C ARG A 116 6.53 -1.62 16.96
N TYR A 117 5.24 -1.64 16.66
CA TYR A 117 4.78 -1.82 15.28
C TYR A 117 5.22 -0.64 14.41
N GLU A 118 5.03 0.59 14.87
CA GLU A 118 5.46 1.82 14.19
C GLU A 118 6.98 1.89 14.03
N LEU A 119 7.75 1.47 15.06
CA LEU A 119 9.20 1.27 14.92
C LEU A 119 9.53 0.26 13.80
N GLY A 120 8.81 -0.86 13.75
CA GLY A 120 8.93 -1.84 12.67
C GLY A 120 8.73 -1.22 11.29
N ARG A 121 7.70 -0.39 11.12
CA ARG A 121 7.44 0.35 9.87
C ARG A 121 8.57 1.32 9.54
N ALA A 122 9.04 2.08 10.52
CA ALA A 122 10.16 3.01 10.35
C ALA A 122 11.46 2.30 9.93
N LEU A 123 11.73 1.13 10.52
CA LEU A 123 12.88 0.30 10.19
C LEU A 123 12.79 -0.30 8.79
N LEU A 124 11.60 -0.76 8.36
CA LEU A 124 11.36 -1.16 6.97
C LEU A 124 11.63 -0.01 6.00
N ALA A 125 11.14 1.20 6.32
CA ALA A 125 11.30 2.38 5.46
C ALA A 125 12.78 2.80 5.23
N VAL A 126 13.70 2.36 6.09
CA VAL A 126 15.15 2.57 5.96
C VAL A 126 15.93 1.29 5.62
N GLY A 127 15.25 0.20 5.29
CA GLY A 127 15.86 -1.06 4.85
C GLY A 127 16.47 -1.92 5.97
N LYS A 128 16.20 -1.63 7.25
CA LYS A 128 16.64 -2.45 8.39
C LYS A 128 15.67 -3.62 8.63
N VAL A 129 15.60 -4.52 7.65
CA VAL A 129 14.55 -5.55 7.55
C VAL A 129 14.53 -6.52 8.75
N GLU A 130 15.69 -6.98 9.22
CA GLU A 130 15.75 -7.93 10.35
C GLU A 130 15.28 -7.26 11.66
N ASP A 131 15.78 -6.05 11.96
CA ASP A 131 15.37 -5.28 13.14
C ASP A 131 13.87 -4.97 13.09
N ALA A 132 13.36 -4.62 11.91
CA ALA A 132 11.94 -4.38 11.69
C ALA A 132 11.11 -5.63 12.01
N ARG A 133 11.51 -6.79 11.48
CA ARG A 133 10.82 -8.06 11.73
C ARG A 133 10.76 -8.36 13.23
N THR A 134 11.87 -8.18 13.95
CA THR A 134 11.90 -8.36 15.41
C THR A 134 10.93 -7.41 16.13
N ALA A 135 10.91 -6.12 15.78
CA ALA A 135 10.00 -5.15 16.39
C ALA A 135 8.51 -5.49 16.11
N ILE A 136 8.18 -5.91 14.88
CA ILE A 136 6.84 -6.33 14.48
C ILE A 136 6.42 -7.61 15.21
N GLU A 137 7.31 -8.60 15.35
CA GLU A 137 7.05 -9.83 16.11
C GLU A 137 6.75 -9.53 17.58
N GLU A 138 7.51 -8.61 18.21
CA GLU A 138 7.25 -8.19 19.58
C GLU A 138 5.91 -7.47 19.73
N ALA A 139 5.56 -6.60 18.78
CA ALA A 139 4.26 -5.92 18.75
C ALA A 139 3.11 -6.95 18.64
N ALA A 140 3.23 -7.92 17.73
CA ALA A 140 2.24 -8.98 17.54
C ALA A 140 2.08 -9.87 18.79
N LYS A 141 3.19 -10.26 19.45
CA LYS A 141 3.17 -11.01 20.72
C LYS A 141 2.45 -10.25 21.83
N ARG A 142 2.51 -8.92 21.81
CA ARG A 142 1.80 -8.01 22.73
C ARG A 142 0.39 -7.63 22.26
N GLY A 143 -0.13 -8.34 21.25
CA GLY A 143 -1.52 -8.21 20.82
C GLY A 143 -1.78 -7.21 19.71
N HIS A 144 -0.75 -6.59 19.12
CA HIS A 144 -0.94 -5.64 18.00
C HIS A 144 -1.53 -6.33 16.77
N VAL A 145 -2.74 -5.95 16.37
CA VAL A 145 -3.49 -6.63 15.30
C VAL A 145 -2.84 -6.44 13.93
N ARG A 146 -2.55 -5.19 13.56
CA ARG A 146 -1.92 -4.86 12.27
C ARG A 146 -0.51 -5.46 12.13
N ALA A 147 0.20 -5.68 13.23
CA ALA A 147 1.51 -6.33 13.20
C ALA A 147 1.42 -7.80 12.76
N VAL A 148 0.34 -8.50 13.14
CA VAL A 148 0.08 -9.88 12.69
C VAL A 148 -0.10 -9.90 11.16
N PHE A 149 -0.83 -8.93 10.61
CA PHE A 149 -0.94 -8.78 9.16
C PHE A 149 0.43 -8.54 8.50
N GLU A 150 1.23 -7.63 9.06
CA GLU A 150 2.54 -7.26 8.52
C GLU A 150 3.49 -8.47 8.46
N LEU A 151 3.52 -9.32 9.50
CA LEU A 151 4.27 -10.58 9.45
C LEU A 151 3.80 -11.48 8.31
N GLY A 152 2.49 -11.53 8.06
CA GLY A 152 1.92 -12.24 6.92
C GLY A 152 2.42 -11.70 5.60
N TYR A 153 2.54 -10.36 5.48
CA TYR A 153 3.12 -9.71 4.30
C TYR A 153 4.59 -10.02 4.10
N LEU A 154 5.40 -10.03 5.16
CA LEU A 154 6.82 -10.43 5.09
C LEU A 154 6.97 -11.88 4.59
N HIS A 155 6.16 -12.82 5.10
CA HIS A 155 6.15 -14.20 4.61
C HIS A 155 5.64 -14.34 3.17
N ALA A 156 4.62 -13.57 2.78
CA ALA A 156 4.09 -13.63 1.42
C ALA A 156 5.08 -13.11 0.37
N THR A 157 5.88 -12.11 0.72
CA THR A 157 6.86 -11.47 -0.16
C THR A 157 8.25 -12.09 -0.07
N GLY A 158 8.57 -12.78 1.03
CA GLY A 158 9.93 -13.23 1.34
C GLY A 158 10.84 -12.10 1.81
N THR A 159 10.27 -11.00 2.31
CA THR A 159 11.04 -9.86 2.82
C THR A 159 11.63 -10.21 4.18
N GLY A 160 12.95 -10.41 4.24
CA GLY A 160 13.64 -10.83 5.46
C GLY A 160 13.30 -12.26 5.89
N THR A 161 12.72 -13.10 5.04
CA THR A 161 12.38 -14.49 5.37
C THR A 161 12.21 -15.31 4.10
N ALA A 162 12.14 -16.64 4.22
CA ALA A 162 11.73 -17.47 3.10
C ALA A 162 10.26 -17.18 2.76
N GLN A 163 9.96 -17.10 1.46
CA GLN A 163 8.58 -16.94 1.01
C GLN A 163 7.76 -18.16 1.43
N ASP A 164 6.70 -17.94 2.22
CA ASP A 164 5.76 -18.96 2.67
C ASP A 164 4.32 -18.43 2.61
N ARG A 165 3.61 -18.83 1.55
CA ARG A 165 2.22 -18.43 1.33
C ARG A 165 1.26 -19.06 2.34
N THR A 166 1.56 -20.26 2.84
CA THR A 166 0.69 -20.97 3.79
C THR A 166 0.74 -20.26 5.15
N GLN A 167 1.94 -19.94 5.61
CA GLN A 167 2.14 -19.16 6.84
C GLN A 167 1.55 -17.75 6.71
N ALA A 168 1.76 -17.08 5.57
CA ALA A 168 1.16 -15.78 5.29
C ALA A 168 -0.38 -15.81 5.41
N ASN A 169 -1.02 -16.81 4.79
CA ASN A 169 -2.48 -16.96 4.85
C ASN A 169 -3.01 -17.23 6.27
N ALA A 170 -2.27 -17.99 7.09
CA ALA A 170 -2.62 -18.19 8.49
C ALA A 170 -2.60 -16.87 9.28
N LEU A 171 -1.59 -16.03 9.04
CA LEU A 171 -1.46 -14.70 9.67
C LEU A 171 -2.53 -13.72 9.16
N TYR A 172 -2.79 -13.68 7.85
CA TYR A 172 -3.87 -12.86 7.28
C TYR A 172 -5.24 -13.24 7.84
N LYS A 173 -5.52 -14.54 7.95
CA LYS A 173 -6.75 -15.02 8.60
C LYS A 173 -6.81 -14.56 10.05
N ALA A 174 -5.72 -14.71 10.82
CA ALA A 174 -5.69 -14.31 12.23
C ALA A 174 -5.92 -12.79 12.42
N ALA A 175 -5.35 -11.95 11.55
CA ALA A 175 -5.60 -10.51 11.54
C ALA A 175 -7.05 -10.20 11.13
N SER A 176 -7.54 -10.83 10.05
CA SER A 176 -8.93 -10.69 9.57
C SER A 176 -9.96 -11.06 10.63
N ASP A 177 -9.75 -12.15 11.38
CA ASP A 177 -10.64 -12.61 12.45
C ASP A 177 -10.71 -11.60 13.60
N LYS A 178 -9.69 -10.75 13.76
CA LYS A 178 -9.65 -9.63 14.72
C LYS A 178 -10.15 -8.30 14.16
N GLY A 179 -10.71 -8.28 12.95
CA GLY A 179 -11.30 -7.08 12.37
C GLY A 179 -10.36 -6.26 11.47
N ASP A 180 -9.16 -6.73 11.21
CA ASP A 180 -8.13 -5.96 10.51
C ASP A 180 -8.45 -5.75 9.01
N PRO A 181 -8.57 -4.52 8.48
CA PRO A 181 -8.97 -4.31 7.09
C PRO A 181 -7.94 -4.79 6.05
N TYR A 182 -6.63 -4.71 6.32
CA TYR A 182 -5.66 -5.27 5.37
C TYR A 182 -5.61 -6.80 5.46
N GLY A 183 -5.73 -7.37 6.67
CA GLY A 183 -5.91 -8.80 6.91
C GLY A 183 -7.14 -9.35 6.18
N MET A 184 -8.29 -8.68 6.29
CA MET A 184 -9.51 -8.99 5.53
C MET A 184 -9.26 -8.92 4.02
N THR A 185 -8.53 -7.92 3.55
CA THR A 185 -8.23 -7.77 2.12
C THR A 185 -7.36 -8.91 1.61
N SER A 186 -6.23 -9.19 2.27
CA SER A 186 -5.31 -10.24 1.84
C SER A 186 -5.89 -11.64 2.00
N TRP A 187 -6.60 -11.89 3.11
CA TRP A 187 -7.29 -13.17 3.32
C TRP A 187 -8.46 -13.35 2.35
N GLY A 188 -9.23 -12.28 2.13
CA GLY A 188 -10.31 -12.22 1.14
C GLY A 188 -9.80 -12.53 -0.26
N ARG A 189 -8.69 -11.91 -0.67
CA ARG A 189 -8.01 -12.18 -1.95
C ARG A 189 -7.53 -13.61 -2.06
N ALA A 190 -6.98 -14.19 -0.98
CA ALA A 190 -6.54 -15.58 -0.97
C ALA A 190 -7.70 -16.56 -1.15
N LEU A 191 -8.80 -16.38 -0.42
CA LEU A 191 -10.01 -17.21 -0.55
C LEU A 191 -10.71 -17.03 -1.90
N PHE A 192 -10.80 -15.79 -2.40
CA PHE A 192 -11.47 -15.47 -3.65
C PHE A 192 -10.78 -16.10 -4.86
N ASN A 193 -9.44 -16.13 -4.85
CA ASN A 193 -8.65 -16.63 -5.99
C ASN A 193 -8.03 -18.02 -5.75
N GLY A 194 -8.15 -18.60 -4.56
CA GLY A 194 -7.52 -19.88 -4.21
C GLY A 194 -6.00 -19.82 -4.03
N TYR A 195 -5.44 -18.67 -3.63
CA TYR A 195 -3.99 -18.51 -3.54
C TYR A 195 -3.41 -19.20 -2.31
N GLY A 196 -2.96 -20.44 -2.47
CA GLY A 196 -2.36 -21.23 -1.39
C GLY A 196 -3.38 -21.73 -0.36
N VAL A 197 -4.68 -21.68 -0.69
CA VAL A 197 -5.79 -22.21 0.12
C VAL A 197 -6.91 -22.72 -0.78
N ARG A 198 -7.76 -23.60 -0.25
CA ARG A 198 -8.98 -24.01 -0.94
C ARG A 198 -9.86 -22.76 -1.18
N PRO A 199 -10.31 -22.51 -2.41
CA PRO A 199 -11.15 -21.36 -2.71
C PRO A 199 -12.47 -21.38 -1.92
N ASP A 200 -12.87 -20.20 -1.46
CA ASP A 200 -14.21 -19.90 -0.93
C ASP A 200 -14.57 -18.51 -1.44
N THR A 201 -15.08 -18.43 -2.68
CA THR A 201 -15.32 -17.16 -3.36
C THR A 201 -16.29 -16.28 -2.58
N ALA A 202 -17.36 -16.85 -2.03
CA ALA A 202 -18.39 -16.11 -1.31
C ALA A 202 -17.80 -15.45 -0.06
N LYS A 203 -17.05 -16.20 0.74
CA LYS A 203 -16.36 -15.64 1.91
C LYS A 203 -15.27 -14.64 1.52
N GLY A 204 -14.52 -14.92 0.45
CA GLY A 204 -13.50 -14.01 -0.05
C GLY A 204 -14.07 -12.65 -0.46
N LEU A 205 -15.20 -12.66 -1.18
CA LEU A 205 -15.92 -11.46 -1.58
C LEU A 205 -16.48 -10.70 -0.37
N ASP A 206 -17.09 -11.39 0.59
CA ASP A 206 -17.60 -10.78 1.83
C ASP A 206 -16.51 -10.04 2.61
N LEU A 207 -15.33 -10.64 2.76
CA LEU A 207 -14.18 -10.00 3.43
C LEU A 207 -13.69 -8.76 2.68
N LEU A 208 -13.61 -8.81 1.35
CA LEU A 208 -13.24 -7.64 0.54
C LEU A 208 -14.27 -6.50 0.69
N LEU A 209 -15.57 -6.83 0.69
CA LEU A 209 -16.64 -5.85 0.90
C LEU A 209 -16.55 -5.19 2.29
N LYS A 210 -16.27 -5.97 3.33
CA LYS A 210 -16.07 -5.46 4.70
C LYS A 210 -14.86 -4.54 4.78
N ALA A 211 -13.72 -4.93 4.22
CA ALA A 211 -12.53 -4.09 4.18
C ALA A 211 -12.77 -2.77 3.44
N ALA A 212 -13.47 -2.82 2.29
CA ALA A 212 -13.85 -1.63 1.55
C ALA A 212 -14.81 -0.72 2.34
N ALA A 213 -15.77 -1.28 3.07
CA ALA A 213 -16.65 -0.51 3.96
C ALA A 213 -15.88 0.18 5.10
N MET A 214 -14.77 -0.40 5.55
CA MET A 214 -13.83 0.22 6.50
C MET A 214 -12.88 1.24 5.84
N GLY A 215 -13.00 1.43 4.52
CA GLY A 215 -12.25 2.43 3.78
C GLY A 215 -10.92 1.96 3.19
N HIS A 216 -10.68 0.65 3.11
CA HIS A 216 -9.48 0.09 2.52
C HIS A 216 -9.51 0.20 0.99
N THR A 217 -8.65 1.05 0.42
CA THR A 217 -8.73 1.44 -1.00
C THR A 217 -8.25 0.34 -1.94
N TYR A 218 -7.27 -0.49 -1.54
CA TYR A 218 -6.90 -1.67 -2.34
C TYR A 218 -8.04 -2.71 -2.43
N ALA A 219 -8.89 -2.83 -1.39
CA ALA A 219 -10.07 -3.68 -1.46
C ALA A 219 -11.10 -3.10 -2.44
N MET A 220 -11.28 -1.78 -2.45
CA MET A 220 -12.14 -1.11 -3.44
C MET A 220 -11.63 -1.35 -4.87
N ASN A 221 -10.32 -1.25 -5.11
CA ASN A 221 -9.71 -1.54 -6.40
C ASN A 221 -9.89 -3.01 -6.82
N ASP A 222 -9.72 -3.96 -5.90
CA ASP A 222 -9.96 -5.38 -6.15
C ASP A 222 -11.44 -5.65 -6.49
N LEU A 223 -12.37 -5.08 -5.73
CA LEU A 223 -13.80 -5.20 -5.97
C LEU A 223 -14.19 -4.59 -7.31
N ALA A 224 -13.62 -3.44 -7.66
CA ALA A 224 -13.82 -2.83 -8.96
C ALA A 224 -13.38 -3.77 -10.08
N ALA A 225 -12.20 -4.39 -9.99
CA ALA A 225 -11.76 -5.39 -10.96
C ALA A 225 -12.70 -6.61 -11.01
N ILE A 226 -13.11 -7.13 -9.85
CA ILE A 226 -14.03 -8.29 -9.75
C ILE A 226 -15.36 -7.99 -10.44
N PHE A 227 -15.99 -6.84 -10.17
CA PHE A 227 -17.26 -6.46 -10.77
C PHE A 227 -17.11 -6.00 -12.23
N THR A 228 -15.95 -5.49 -12.62
CA THR A 228 -15.67 -5.17 -14.03
C THR A 228 -15.61 -6.44 -14.88
N GLU A 229 -14.91 -7.47 -14.40
CA GLU A 229 -14.63 -8.70 -15.15
C GLU A 229 -15.74 -9.75 -15.01
N GLY A 230 -16.38 -9.83 -13.85
CA GLY A 230 -17.28 -10.93 -13.50
C GLY A 230 -16.57 -12.28 -13.48
N ARG A 231 -15.90 -12.61 -12.37
CA ARG A 231 -15.08 -13.83 -12.25
C ARG A 231 -15.38 -14.65 -11.01
N ASN A 232 -14.95 -15.92 -11.03
CA ASN A 232 -15.09 -16.89 -9.93
C ASN A 232 -16.53 -17.11 -9.43
N GLY A 233 -17.53 -16.90 -10.31
CA GLY A 233 -18.96 -17.04 -9.99
C GLY A 233 -19.64 -15.73 -9.56
N VAL A 234 -18.92 -14.61 -9.55
CA VAL A 234 -19.50 -13.27 -9.39
C VAL A 234 -19.88 -12.73 -10.77
N THR A 235 -21.11 -12.26 -10.93
CA THR A 235 -21.58 -11.60 -12.17
C THR A 235 -20.91 -10.23 -12.32
N ALA A 236 -20.55 -9.87 -13.56
CA ALA A 236 -20.07 -8.53 -13.85
C ALA A 236 -21.16 -7.49 -13.57
N ASP A 237 -20.74 -6.36 -12.98
CA ASP A 237 -21.55 -5.21 -12.62
C ASP A 237 -20.68 -3.94 -12.76
N PRO A 238 -20.54 -3.39 -13.98
CA PRO A 238 -19.68 -2.24 -14.25
C PRO A 238 -20.05 -0.99 -13.45
N ASP A 239 -21.33 -0.78 -13.16
CA ASP A 239 -21.81 0.38 -12.38
C ASP A 239 -21.32 0.27 -10.92
N ARG A 240 -21.44 -0.93 -10.34
CA ARG A 240 -20.90 -1.21 -9.01
C ARG A 240 -19.38 -1.12 -8.97
N ALA A 241 -18.68 -1.55 -10.03
CA ALA A 241 -17.24 -1.39 -10.13
C ALA A 241 -16.84 0.10 -10.06
N VAL A 242 -17.51 0.94 -10.83
CA VAL A 242 -17.32 2.39 -10.83
C VAL A 242 -17.60 3.00 -9.47
N ALA A 243 -18.66 2.57 -8.76
CA ALA A 243 -18.97 3.06 -7.43
C ALA A 243 -17.81 2.83 -6.43
N PHE A 244 -17.15 1.67 -6.47
CA PHE A 244 -15.96 1.41 -5.66
C PHE A 244 -14.79 2.31 -6.04
N LEU A 245 -14.55 2.52 -7.33
CA LEU A 245 -13.48 3.41 -7.78
C LEU A 245 -13.75 4.86 -7.37
N GLN A 246 -14.99 5.35 -7.49
CA GLN A 246 -15.39 6.67 -7.02
C GLN A 246 -15.16 6.83 -5.51
N ALA A 247 -15.50 5.82 -4.71
CA ALA A 247 -15.21 5.81 -3.27
C ALA A 247 -13.71 5.89 -2.98
N GLY A 248 -12.87 5.18 -3.76
CA GLY A 248 -11.42 5.28 -3.65
C GLY A 248 -10.89 6.67 -4.04
N VAL A 249 -11.40 7.27 -5.12
CA VAL A 249 -11.02 8.63 -5.54
C VAL A 249 -11.36 9.68 -4.47
N GLN A 250 -12.52 9.56 -3.81
CA GLN A 250 -12.88 10.43 -2.68
C GLN A 250 -11.85 10.36 -1.54
N ARG A 251 -11.21 9.20 -1.37
CA ARG A 251 -10.16 8.94 -0.38
C ARG A 251 -8.74 9.23 -0.89
N GLN A 252 -8.63 9.94 -2.02
CA GLN A 252 -7.35 10.26 -2.66
C GLN A 252 -6.55 9.04 -3.14
N ASP A 253 -7.20 7.90 -3.38
CA ASP A 253 -6.50 6.71 -3.87
C ASP A 253 -6.09 6.88 -5.34
N MET A 254 -4.79 6.97 -5.55
CA MET A 254 -4.21 7.21 -6.86
C MET A 254 -4.47 6.05 -7.85
N TYR A 255 -4.55 4.80 -7.36
CA TYR A 255 -4.85 3.63 -8.19
C TYR A 255 -6.30 3.66 -8.69
N SER A 256 -7.24 4.03 -7.82
CA SER A 256 -8.65 4.25 -8.15
C SER A 256 -8.80 5.34 -9.19
N MET A 257 -8.03 6.45 -9.08
CA MET A 257 -8.04 7.52 -10.08
C MET A 257 -7.62 7.01 -11.47
N ASN A 258 -6.53 6.24 -11.55
CA ASN A 258 -6.09 5.65 -12.82
C ASN A 258 -7.12 4.65 -13.38
N LEU A 259 -7.70 3.77 -12.55
CA LEU A 259 -8.70 2.81 -13.00
C LEU A 259 -9.99 3.52 -13.47
N LEU A 260 -10.46 4.51 -12.72
CA LEU A 260 -11.65 5.28 -13.10
C LEU A 260 -11.43 6.11 -14.36
N GLY A 261 -10.23 6.68 -14.53
CA GLY A 261 -9.85 7.36 -15.76
C GLY A 261 -9.93 6.42 -16.98
N ARG A 262 -9.51 5.15 -16.83
CA ARG A 262 -9.67 4.15 -17.90
C ARG A 262 -11.13 3.84 -18.19
N ASN A 263 -11.99 3.76 -17.17
CA ASN A 263 -13.43 3.56 -17.35
C ASN A 263 -14.08 4.73 -18.11
N TYR A 264 -13.70 5.97 -17.82
CA TYR A 264 -14.18 7.13 -18.58
C TYR A 264 -13.68 7.15 -20.04
N LEU A 265 -12.52 6.57 -20.35
CA LEU A 265 -12.08 6.41 -21.74
C LEU A 265 -12.87 5.31 -22.47
N SER A 266 -13.10 4.17 -21.82
CA SER A 266 -13.75 3.02 -22.43
C SER A 266 -15.27 3.11 -22.46
N GLY A 267 -15.87 3.87 -21.54
CA GLY A 267 -17.32 3.91 -21.30
C GLY A 267 -17.82 2.72 -20.48
N GLN A 268 -16.96 2.09 -19.68
CA GLN A 268 -17.34 0.91 -18.89
C GLN A 268 -17.93 1.31 -17.55
N GLY A 269 -19.25 1.15 -17.39
CA GLY A 269 -19.99 1.51 -16.17
C GLY A 269 -20.16 3.03 -15.95
N VAL A 270 -19.72 3.84 -16.92
CA VAL A 270 -19.87 5.31 -16.95
C VAL A 270 -19.99 5.75 -18.40
N ASP A 271 -20.61 6.91 -18.63
CA ASP A 271 -20.55 7.57 -19.93
C ASP A 271 -19.10 7.94 -20.28
N LYS A 272 -18.76 7.85 -21.58
CA LYS A 272 -17.43 8.23 -22.04
C LYS A 272 -17.18 9.71 -21.79
N ASP A 273 -16.13 10.00 -21.04
CA ASP A 273 -15.65 11.36 -20.79
C ASP A 273 -14.11 11.40 -20.78
N PRO A 274 -13.49 11.55 -21.96
CA PRO A 274 -12.04 11.69 -22.06
C PRO A 274 -11.45 12.89 -21.29
N LYS A 275 -12.22 13.95 -21.02
CA LYS A 275 -11.74 15.10 -20.24
C LYS A 275 -11.66 14.76 -18.76
N MET A 276 -12.65 14.01 -18.25
CA MET A 276 -12.59 13.47 -16.89
C MET A 276 -11.44 12.48 -16.74
N ALA A 277 -11.22 11.62 -17.74
CA ALA A 277 -10.07 10.70 -17.76
C ALA A 277 -8.73 11.46 -17.67
N LEU A 278 -8.53 12.49 -18.50
CA LEU A 278 -7.35 13.36 -18.45
C LEU A 278 -7.12 13.92 -17.03
N THR A 279 -8.17 14.46 -16.42
CA THR A 279 -8.11 15.06 -15.07
C THR A 279 -7.70 14.04 -14.01
N LEU A 280 -8.30 12.84 -14.05
CA LEU A 280 -7.99 11.76 -13.12
C LEU A 280 -6.57 11.22 -13.30
N PHE A 281 -6.11 11.04 -14.54
CA PHE A 281 -4.74 10.61 -14.79
C PHE A 281 -3.72 11.65 -14.31
N GLN A 282 -3.94 12.94 -14.58
CA GLN A 282 -3.03 13.98 -14.11
C GLN A 282 -2.92 13.96 -12.58
N ARG A 283 -4.05 13.90 -11.88
CA ARG A 283 -4.07 13.84 -10.41
C ARG A 283 -3.40 12.57 -9.87
N ALA A 284 -3.60 11.42 -10.52
CA ALA A 284 -2.90 10.20 -10.16
C ALA A 284 -1.38 10.33 -10.38
N ILE A 285 -0.93 10.98 -11.47
CA ILE A 285 0.48 11.26 -11.74
C ILE A 285 1.08 12.15 -10.65
N ASP A 286 0.35 13.19 -10.23
CA ASP A 286 0.79 14.13 -9.18
C ASP A 286 0.94 13.42 -7.83
N LEU A 287 0.09 12.43 -7.54
CA LEU A 287 0.17 11.56 -6.35
C LEU A 287 1.21 10.43 -6.47
N GLY A 288 1.95 10.36 -7.58
CA GLY A 288 3.04 9.40 -7.75
C GLY A 288 2.64 8.05 -8.37
N GLN A 289 1.44 7.91 -8.91
CA GLN A 289 0.96 6.64 -9.45
C GLN A 289 1.83 6.16 -10.63
N PRO A 290 2.23 4.88 -10.69
CA PRO A 290 3.20 4.38 -11.66
C PRO A 290 2.66 4.18 -13.09
N TYR A 291 1.40 3.77 -13.25
CA TYR A 291 0.76 3.39 -14.52
C TYR A 291 0.00 4.54 -15.22
N ALA A 292 -0.37 5.59 -14.49
CA ALA A 292 -1.13 6.73 -14.96
C ALA A 292 -0.38 7.55 -16.02
N PRO A 293 0.96 7.75 -15.93
CA PRO A 293 1.72 8.34 -17.02
C PRO A 293 1.48 7.62 -18.35
N ALA A 294 1.55 6.29 -18.39
CA ALA A 294 1.32 5.56 -19.64
C ALA A 294 -0.14 5.60 -20.11
N SER A 295 -1.11 5.58 -19.18
CA SER A 295 -2.52 5.79 -19.54
C SER A 295 -2.74 7.15 -20.23
N LEU A 296 -2.17 8.22 -19.69
CA LEU A 296 -2.22 9.54 -20.30
C LEU A 296 -1.39 9.63 -21.58
N GLY A 297 -0.23 8.97 -21.62
CA GLY A 297 0.63 8.89 -22.81
C GLY A 297 -0.10 8.24 -24.00
N ARG A 298 -0.91 7.21 -23.75
CA ARG A 298 -1.78 6.62 -24.78
C ARG A 298 -2.85 7.59 -25.25
N MET A 299 -3.43 8.43 -24.39
CA MET A 299 -4.37 9.47 -24.82
C MET A 299 -3.72 10.46 -25.79
N TYR A 300 -2.53 10.96 -25.48
CA TYR A 300 -1.80 11.86 -26.36
C TYR A 300 -1.34 11.19 -27.66
N ARG A 301 -0.89 9.92 -27.58
CA ARG A 301 -0.52 9.13 -28.77
C ARG A 301 -1.70 8.96 -29.72
N ASP A 302 -2.88 8.68 -29.17
CA ASP A 302 -4.07 8.31 -29.94
C ASP A 302 -4.98 9.52 -30.24
N GLY A 303 -4.70 10.70 -29.66
CA GLY A 303 -5.57 11.89 -29.78
C GLY A 303 -6.93 11.73 -29.10
N SER A 304 -7.00 10.94 -28.02
CA SER A 304 -8.26 10.61 -27.35
C SER A 304 -8.64 11.67 -26.31
N GLY A 305 -9.49 12.63 -26.70
CA GLY A 305 -9.91 13.73 -25.81
C GLY A 305 -8.91 14.87 -25.66
N VAL A 306 -7.76 14.75 -26.32
CA VAL A 306 -6.67 15.73 -26.39
C VAL A 306 -6.16 15.81 -27.82
N GLU A 307 -5.51 16.92 -28.19
CA GLU A 307 -4.78 16.97 -29.46
C GLU A 307 -3.65 15.93 -29.46
N ARG A 308 -3.45 15.27 -30.60
CA ARG A 308 -2.44 14.23 -30.72
C ARG A 308 -1.04 14.82 -30.59
N ASP A 309 -0.29 14.39 -29.58
CA ASP A 309 1.09 14.84 -29.31
C ASP A 309 2.00 13.63 -29.00
N LEU A 310 2.83 13.26 -29.98
CA LEU A 310 3.74 12.13 -29.82
C LEU A 310 4.94 12.44 -28.93
N ALA A 311 5.33 13.72 -28.79
CA ALA A 311 6.43 14.12 -27.93
C ALA A 311 6.01 14.05 -26.46
N GLU A 312 4.80 14.51 -26.15
CA GLU A 312 4.24 14.38 -24.80
C GLU A 312 3.96 12.91 -24.43
N ALA A 313 3.42 12.13 -25.37
CA ALA A 313 3.29 10.68 -25.18
C ALA A 313 4.64 10.02 -24.85
N GLN A 314 5.70 10.38 -25.57
CA GLN A 314 7.05 9.90 -25.31
C GLN A 314 7.50 10.22 -23.88
N ARG A 315 7.39 11.49 -23.46
CA ARG A 315 7.76 11.96 -22.11
C ARG A 315 7.01 11.19 -21.02
N LEU A 316 5.72 10.97 -21.22
CA LEU A 316 4.86 10.27 -20.26
C LEU A 316 5.17 8.77 -20.17
N PHE A 317 5.49 8.10 -21.28
CA PHE A 317 5.92 6.71 -21.25
C PHE A 317 7.28 6.54 -20.56
N GLU A 318 8.20 7.48 -20.75
CA GLU A 318 9.48 7.52 -20.04
C GLU A 318 9.28 7.73 -18.54
N LEU A 319 8.38 8.65 -18.13
CA LEU A 319 8.00 8.84 -16.73
C LEU A 319 7.40 7.57 -16.11
N GLY A 320 6.48 6.90 -16.81
CA GLY A 320 5.91 5.62 -16.37
C GLY A 320 6.99 4.55 -16.19
N THR A 321 7.92 4.45 -17.14
CA THR A 321 9.08 3.54 -17.07
C THR A 321 9.90 3.79 -15.80
N MET A 322 10.22 5.06 -15.51
CA MET A 322 10.98 5.43 -14.32
C MET A 322 10.24 5.06 -13.02
N ARG A 323 8.90 5.11 -13.03
CA ARG A 323 8.05 4.68 -11.91
C ARG A 323 7.76 3.18 -11.88
N GLY A 324 8.35 2.39 -12.79
CA GLY A 324 8.25 0.94 -12.80
C GLY A 324 7.15 0.35 -13.68
N ASP A 325 6.48 1.14 -14.52
CA ASP A 325 5.48 0.64 -15.45
C ASP A 325 6.12 -0.06 -16.66
N GLN A 326 6.09 -1.39 -16.66
CA GLN A 326 6.57 -2.23 -17.77
C GLN A 326 5.80 -2.01 -19.07
N SER A 327 4.50 -1.67 -19.00
CA SER A 327 3.69 -1.38 -20.19
C SER A 327 4.02 -0.01 -20.75
N GLY A 328 4.29 0.98 -19.90
CA GLY A 328 4.83 2.28 -20.31
C GLY A 328 6.16 2.15 -21.04
N ALA A 329 7.08 1.33 -20.52
CA ALA A 329 8.34 1.03 -21.20
C ALA A 329 8.13 0.35 -22.57
N TYR A 330 7.19 -0.58 -22.65
CA TYR A 330 6.86 -1.24 -23.92
C TYR A 330 6.22 -0.28 -24.93
N ASP A 331 5.27 0.56 -24.49
CA ASP A 331 4.64 1.59 -25.31
C ASP A 331 5.68 2.61 -25.82
N ARG A 332 6.68 2.96 -25.00
CA ARG A 332 7.81 3.82 -25.40
C ARG A 332 8.64 3.21 -26.51
N ALA A 333 8.95 1.91 -26.42
CA ALA A 333 9.66 1.18 -27.45
C ALA A 333 8.82 1.07 -28.73
N ALA A 334 7.53 0.75 -28.60
CA ALA A 334 6.61 0.66 -29.73
C ALA A 334 6.49 1.99 -30.48
N LEU A 335 6.41 3.11 -29.76
CA LEU A 335 6.38 4.44 -30.35
C LEU A 335 7.65 4.76 -31.17
N GLU A 336 8.82 4.29 -30.71
CA GLU A 336 10.06 4.44 -31.47
C GLU A 336 10.06 3.58 -32.73
N MET A 337 9.67 2.31 -32.62
CA MET A 337 9.63 1.36 -33.73
C MET A 337 8.65 1.77 -34.83
N GLN A 338 7.57 2.49 -34.50
CA GLN A 338 6.62 3.04 -35.47
C GLN A 338 7.25 4.02 -36.48
N LYS A 339 8.44 4.57 -36.18
CA LYS A 339 9.19 5.43 -37.10
C LYS A 339 9.84 4.65 -38.27
N GLY A 340 9.76 3.32 -38.29
CA GLY A 340 10.30 2.47 -39.36
C GLY A 340 11.80 2.67 -39.54
N ASP A 341 12.24 2.94 -40.77
CA ASP A 341 13.65 3.16 -41.10
C ASP A 341 14.29 4.35 -40.37
N LYS A 342 13.46 5.29 -39.88
CA LYS A 342 13.92 6.45 -39.10
C LYS A 342 14.01 6.16 -37.59
N ALA A 343 13.61 4.97 -37.14
CA ALA A 343 13.63 4.62 -35.74
C ALA A 343 15.06 4.51 -35.20
N ASN A 344 15.28 5.08 -34.02
CA ASN A 344 16.49 4.80 -33.26
C ASN A 344 16.38 3.40 -32.63
N GLN A 345 16.94 2.41 -33.31
CA GLN A 345 16.89 1.00 -32.91
C GLN A 345 17.52 0.75 -31.52
N ALA A 346 18.51 1.54 -31.11
CA ALA A 346 19.09 1.43 -29.77
C ALA A 346 18.12 1.89 -28.68
N VAL A 347 17.39 2.99 -28.92
CA VAL A 347 16.33 3.46 -28.01
C VAL A 347 15.20 2.44 -27.88
N ALA A 348 14.76 1.85 -29.00
CA ALA A 348 13.74 0.80 -28.96
C ALA A 348 14.22 -0.42 -28.14
N ALA A 349 15.45 -0.90 -28.39
CA ALA A 349 16.04 -2.02 -27.64
C ALA A 349 16.17 -1.71 -26.13
N ARG A 350 16.58 -0.48 -25.78
CA ARG A 350 16.67 0.00 -24.39
C ARG A 350 15.34 -0.09 -23.66
N PHE A 351 14.27 0.42 -24.24
CA PHE A 351 12.96 0.42 -23.59
C PHE A 351 12.29 -0.96 -23.57
N LEU A 352 12.55 -1.82 -24.56
CA LEU A 352 12.19 -3.24 -24.47
C LEU A 352 12.92 -3.96 -23.33
N ALA A 353 14.17 -3.59 -23.06
CA ALA A 353 14.91 -4.13 -21.92
C ALA A 353 14.35 -3.66 -20.59
N PHE A 354 13.97 -2.37 -20.45
CA PHE A 354 13.22 -1.89 -19.28
C PHE A 354 11.90 -2.63 -19.11
N ALA A 355 11.10 -2.78 -20.18
CA ALA A 355 9.84 -3.52 -20.13
C ALA A 355 10.06 -4.97 -19.63
N ALA A 356 11.07 -5.66 -20.16
CA ALA A 356 11.42 -7.01 -19.74
C ALA A 356 12.03 -7.10 -18.33
N ALA A 357 12.69 -6.03 -17.86
CA ALA A 357 13.29 -5.93 -16.54
C ALA A 357 12.24 -5.70 -15.45
N LEU A 358 11.23 -4.88 -15.75
CA LEU A 358 10.14 -4.48 -14.86
C LEU A 358 8.97 -5.49 -14.86
N ASP A 359 8.91 -6.40 -15.85
CA ASP A 359 7.91 -7.47 -15.90
C ASP A 359 8.19 -8.61 -14.90
N LEU A 360 8.05 -8.31 -13.61
CA LEU A 360 8.30 -9.25 -12.50
C LEU A 360 7.29 -10.41 -12.47
N ARG A 361 6.07 -10.19 -12.96
CA ARG A 361 4.98 -11.17 -12.98
C ARG A 361 4.91 -11.98 -14.29
N LYS A 362 5.78 -11.69 -15.26
CA LYS A 362 5.82 -12.32 -16.59
C LYS A 362 4.50 -12.15 -17.37
N GLU A 363 3.85 -11.00 -17.19
CA GLU A 363 2.60 -10.62 -17.83
C GLU A 363 2.82 -10.02 -19.23
N LEU A 364 4.05 -9.62 -19.55
CA LEU A 364 4.43 -9.02 -20.83
C LEU A 364 5.58 -9.78 -21.51
N PRO A 365 5.42 -11.09 -21.83
CA PRO A 365 6.47 -11.89 -22.45
C PRO A 365 6.89 -11.36 -23.83
N GLU A 366 6.03 -10.59 -24.49
CA GLU A 366 6.31 -9.99 -25.80
C GLU A 366 7.45 -8.98 -25.78
N ALA A 367 7.74 -8.33 -24.64
CA ALA A 367 8.90 -7.45 -24.51
C ALA A 367 10.21 -8.20 -24.81
N ARG A 368 10.39 -9.38 -24.19
CA ARG A 368 11.57 -10.24 -24.39
C ARG A 368 11.62 -10.81 -25.80
N LYS A 369 10.48 -11.31 -26.30
CA LYS A 369 10.40 -11.87 -27.66
C LYS A 369 10.70 -10.82 -28.72
N THR A 370 10.28 -9.58 -28.51
CA THR A 370 10.53 -8.47 -29.44
C THR A 370 11.99 -8.05 -29.36
N LEU A 371 12.56 -7.93 -28.16
CA LEU A 371 13.98 -7.62 -27.97
C LEU A 371 14.90 -8.65 -28.65
N ALA A 372 14.57 -9.94 -28.57
CA ALA A 372 15.36 -11.02 -29.15
C ALA A 372 15.50 -10.89 -30.69
N LYS A 373 14.55 -10.24 -31.36
CA LYS A 373 14.57 -10.03 -32.82
C LYS A 373 15.52 -8.90 -33.26
N PHE A 374 16.00 -8.06 -32.33
CA PHE A 374 16.92 -6.98 -32.66
C PHE A 374 18.31 -7.51 -33.00
N ALA A 375 18.97 -6.88 -33.96
CA ALA A 375 20.38 -7.15 -34.28
C ALA A 375 21.30 -6.82 -33.09
N ALA A 376 22.51 -7.39 -33.08
CA ALA A 376 23.46 -7.16 -31.99
C ALA A 376 23.85 -5.68 -31.83
N LYS A 377 24.12 -4.97 -32.94
CA LYS A 377 24.57 -3.57 -32.94
C LYS A 377 23.69 -2.62 -32.10
N PRO A 378 22.36 -2.50 -32.30
CA PRO A 378 21.53 -1.63 -31.47
C PRO A 378 21.45 -2.08 -30.00
N LYS A 379 21.50 -3.39 -29.73
CA LYS A 379 21.51 -3.92 -28.36
C LYS A 379 22.80 -3.56 -27.62
N THR A 380 23.95 -3.65 -28.29
CA THR A 380 25.24 -3.22 -27.74
C THR A 380 25.25 -1.72 -27.45
N ALA A 381 24.77 -0.89 -28.38
CA ALA A 381 24.68 0.56 -28.16
C ALA A 381 23.76 0.92 -26.97
N ALA A 382 22.61 0.23 -26.83
CA ALA A 382 21.71 0.40 -25.70
C ALA A 382 22.36 -0.02 -24.37
N LEU A 383 23.12 -1.13 -24.39
CA LEU A 383 23.82 -1.63 -23.21
C LEU A 383 24.90 -0.65 -22.75
N GLU A 384 25.70 -0.11 -23.69
CA GLU A 384 26.72 0.89 -23.39
C GLU A 384 26.12 2.15 -22.74
N GLN A 385 24.96 2.62 -23.23
CA GLN A 385 24.25 3.76 -22.62
C GLN A 385 23.81 3.46 -21.19
N LEU A 386 23.18 2.31 -20.94
CA LEU A 386 22.75 1.92 -19.59
C LEU A 386 23.94 1.74 -18.65
N GLN A 387 25.06 1.19 -19.13
CA GLN A 387 26.29 1.04 -18.35
C GLN A 387 26.93 2.37 -17.95
N GLN A 388 26.76 3.43 -18.75
CA GLN A 388 27.22 4.77 -18.41
C GLN A 388 26.37 5.44 -17.32
N GLU A 389 25.10 5.05 -17.19
CA GLU A 389 24.17 5.56 -16.18
C GLU A 389 24.34 4.89 -14.81
N LEU A 390 24.79 3.63 -14.80
CA LEU A 390 25.02 2.85 -13.60
C LEU A 390 26.19 3.40 -12.77
N LYS A 391 25.95 3.59 -11.47
CA LYS A 391 26.98 3.90 -10.48
C LYS A 391 27.70 2.63 -10.02
N SER A 392 27.00 1.49 -10.03
CA SER A 392 27.53 0.19 -9.64
C SER A 392 27.80 -0.73 -10.84
N LYS A 393 28.81 -1.58 -10.73
CA LYS A 393 29.10 -2.56 -11.80
C LYS A 393 28.07 -3.69 -11.77
N VAL A 394 27.29 -3.82 -12.83
CA VAL A 394 26.45 -4.99 -13.08
C VAL A 394 27.27 -6.07 -13.80
N ALA A 395 27.24 -7.30 -13.29
CA ALA A 395 28.03 -8.40 -13.87
C ALA A 395 27.57 -8.72 -15.31
N ALA A 396 28.52 -8.78 -16.24
CA ALA A 396 28.28 -9.12 -17.65
C ALA A 396 28.16 -10.64 -17.84
N THR A 397 27.08 -11.23 -17.34
CA THR A 397 26.82 -12.67 -17.45
C THR A 397 25.63 -12.97 -18.36
N GLY A 398 25.72 -14.09 -19.10
CA GLY A 398 24.66 -14.54 -20.01
C GLY A 398 24.69 -13.89 -21.39
N SER A 399 23.59 -14.06 -22.14
CA SER A 399 23.43 -13.50 -23.49
C SER A 399 23.38 -11.97 -23.48
N LEU A 400 23.58 -11.34 -24.65
CA LEU A 400 23.47 -9.88 -24.79
C LEU A 400 22.11 -9.35 -24.30
N ASP A 401 21.03 -10.09 -24.56
CA ASP A 401 19.68 -9.74 -24.08
C ASP A 401 19.61 -9.78 -22.55
N THR A 402 20.19 -10.81 -21.91
CA THR A 402 20.27 -10.92 -20.45
C THR A 402 21.08 -9.78 -19.84
N GLN A 403 22.24 -9.46 -20.42
CA GLN A 403 23.08 -8.36 -19.96
C GLN A 403 22.35 -7.02 -20.06
N LEU A 404 21.66 -6.77 -21.18
CA LEU A 404 20.89 -5.55 -21.39
C LEU A 404 19.72 -5.42 -20.40
N ILE A 405 18.96 -6.50 -20.17
CA ILE A 405 17.86 -6.52 -19.20
C ILE A 405 18.38 -6.31 -17.78
N ASN A 406 19.54 -6.90 -17.42
CA ASN A 406 20.15 -6.71 -16.12
C ASN A 406 20.65 -5.28 -15.91
N ALA A 407 21.25 -4.67 -16.94
CA ALA A 407 21.66 -3.26 -16.89
C ALA A 407 20.44 -2.33 -16.72
N ALA A 408 19.36 -2.56 -17.48
CA ALA A 408 18.13 -1.79 -17.36
C ALA A 408 17.50 -1.91 -15.96
N ARG A 409 17.47 -3.12 -15.40
CA ARG A 409 17.05 -3.36 -14.02
C ARG A 409 17.92 -2.59 -13.02
N GLY A 410 19.25 -2.65 -13.16
CA GLY A 410 20.16 -1.93 -12.27
C GLY A 410 19.97 -0.42 -12.32
N VAL A 411 19.81 0.16 -13.52
CA VAL A 411 19.53 1.61 -13.65
C VAL A 411 18.24 1.98 -12.93
N TRP A 412 17.19 1.16 -13.10
CA TRP A 412 15.93 1.40 -12.44
C TRP A 412 16.02 1.25 -10.91
N GLU A 413 16.73 0.22 -10.42
CA GLU A 413 16.95 -0.02 -8.98
C GLU A 413 17.75 1.10 -8.32
N GLU A 414 18.80 1.62 -8.97
CA GLU A 414 19.58 2.75 -8.44
C GLU A 414 18.78 4.05 -8.39
N ALA A 415 17.83 4.24 -9.31
CA ALA A 415 16.90 5.36 -9.31
C ALA A 415 15.75 5.18 -8.31
N ASN A 416 15.45 3.93 -7.91
CA ASN A 416 14.33 3.58 -7.04
C ASN A 416 14.82 2.70 -5.86
N PRO A 417 15.66 3.25 -4.95
CA PRO A 417 16.28 2.47 -3.88
C PRO A 417 15.28 1.91 -2.86
N ARG A 418 14.05 2.45 -2.82
CA ARG A 418 12.95 2.01 -1.93
C ARG A 418 11.87 1.22 -2.67
N ARG A 419 12.24 0.44 -3.70
CA ARG A 419 11.28 -0.37 -4.49
C ARG A 419 10.49 -1.38 -3.65
N ASP A 420 11.03 -1.78 -2.51
CA ASP A 420 10.42 -2.68 -1.54
C ASP A 420 9.18 -2.07 -0.87
N LEU A 421 9.03 -0.75 -0.94
CA LEU A 421 7.89 0.00 -0.43
C LEU A 421 6.76 0.19 -1.47
N PHE A 422 6.92 -0.30 -2.71
CA PHE A 422 6.00 -0.08 -3.82
C PHE A 422 5.30 -1.36 -4.32
#